data_AF-A0A0J7K881-F1
#
_entry.id   AF-A0A0J7K881-F1
#
_cell.length_a   1.000
_cell.length_b   1.000
_cell.length_c   1.000
_cell.angle_alpha   90.00
_cell.angle_beta   90.00
_cell.angle_gamma   90.00
#
_symmetry.space_group_name_H-M   'P 1'
#
loop_
_entity.id
_entity.type
_entity.pdbx_description
1 polymer ?
#
loop_
_entity_poly.entity_id
_entity_poly.type
_entity_poly.pdbx_seq_one_letter_code
_entity_poly.pdbx_strand_id
1 'polypeptide(L)'
;MRYCNKEETVKFTPKLHNVRLSMQQGLNNRFAYLKDDKIFLLATILDPRFKMNFFFDHLQMEKARQYLLLEGLKTGFGGSSDESTHSSPIKKKRPEENPYTHSSFWKCYDEVAAEQKSFDDTGTTSLISTELDAYLKIGRISRCDNPYT
;
A
#
# COMPACT_ATOMS: atom_id res chain seq x y z
N MET A 1 -43.06 3.15 -8.81
CA MET A 1 -42.13 4.04 -9.56
C MET A 1 -41.93 3.45 -10.95
N ARG A 2 -42.18 4.22 -12.02
CA ARG A 2 -41.81 3.80 -13.38
C ARG A 2 -40.35 4.19 -13.62
N TYR A 3 -39.49 3.23 -13.88
CA TYR A 3 -38.11 3.50 -14.29
C TYR A 3 -38.11 3.90 -15.76
N CYS A 4 -37.64 5.12 -16.07
CA CYS A 4 -37.45 5.57 -17.45
C CYS A 4 -36.30 4.77 -18.07
N ASN A 5 -36.51 4.32 -19.30
CA ASN A 5 -35.46 3.74 -20.14
C ASN A 5 -34.51 4.84 -20.65
N LYS A 6 -33.33 4.43 -21.12
CA LYS A 6 -32.16 5.32 -21.36
C LYS A 6 -32.49 6.53 -22.24
N GLU A 7 -33.34 6.34 -23.24
CA GLU A 7 -33.78 7.37 -24.19
C GLU A 7 -34.78 8.36 -23.58
N GLU A 8 -35.69 7.89 -22.72
CA GLU A 8 -36.61 8.75 -21.96
C GLU A 8 -35.85 9.59 -20.94
N THR A 9 -34.85 9.02 -20.25
CA THR A 9 -34.03 9.74 -19.26
C THR A 9 -33.25 10.89 -19.89
N VAL A 10 -32.73 10.70 -21.11
CA VAL A 10 -32.03 11.75 -21.87
C VAL A 10 -32.99 12.89 -22.24
N LYS A 11 -34.24 12.58 -22.61
CA LYS A 11 -35.30 13.58 -22.89
C LYS A 11 -35.72 14.36 -21.63
N PHE A 12 -35.83 13.69 -20.49
CA PHE A 12 -36.23 14.30 -19.22
C PHE A 12 -35.11 15.06 -18.51
N THR A 13 -33.85 14.74 -18.79
CA THR A 13 -32.69 15.39 -18.16
C THR A 13 -31.63 15.80 -19.20
N PRO A 14 -31.96 16.75 -20.10
CA PRO A 14 -31.04 17.16 -21.18
C PRO A 14 -29.72 17.74 -20.66
N LYS A 15 -29.69 18.22 -19.41
CA LYS A 15 -28.49 18.75 -18.73
C LYS A 15 -27.71 17.70 -17.93
N LEU A 16 -28.17 16.45 -17.84
CA LEU A 16 -27.51 15.41 -17.04
C LEU A 16 -26.06 15.17 -17.48
N HIS A 17 -25.81 15.23 -18.78
CA HIS A 17 -24.46 15.14 -19.31
C HIS A 17 -23.56 16.26 -18.78
N ASN A 18 -24.05 17.50 -18.77
CA ASN A 18 -23.32 18.66 -18.28
C ASN A 18 -23.10 18.59 -16.75
N VAL A 19 -24.10 18.09 -16.01
CA VAL A 19 -23.95 17.84 -14.57
C VAL A 19 -22.87 16.80 -14.30
N ARG A 20 -22.88 15.67 -15.05
CA ARG A 20 -21.84 14.63 -14.94
C ARG A 20 -20.45 15.21 -15.20
N LEU A 21 -20.29 15.97 -16.28
CA LEU A 21 -19.00 16.59 -16.63
C LEU A 21 -18.54 17.59 -15.57
N SER A 22 -19.45 18.46 -15.10
CA SER A 22 -19.15 19.44 -14.06
C SER A 22 -18.75 18.76 -12.74
N MET A 23 -19.44 17.70 -12.35
CA MET A 23 -19.08 16.91 -11.16
C MET A 23 -17.72 16.23 -11.32
N GLN A 24 -17.46 15.60 -12.47
CA GLN A 24 -16.19 14.94 -12.73
C GLN A 24 -15.03 15.95 -12.71
N GLN A 25 -15.21 17.13 -13.33
CA GLN A 25 -14.22 18.19 -13.31
C GLN A 25 -14.00 18.75 -11.89
N GLY A 26 -15.08 18.93 -11.12
CA GLY A 26 -14.99 19.35 -9.72
C GLY A 26 -14.21 18.38 -8.85
N LEU A 27 -14.43 17.06 -9.02
CA LEU A 27 -13.66 16.02 -8.34
C LEU A 27 -12.20 16.04 -8.75
N ASN A 28 -11.91 16.10 -10.06
CA ASN A 28 -10.54 16.15 -10.57
C ASN A 28 -9.77 17.35 -10.03
N ASN A 29 -10.41 18.52 -9.96
CA ASN A 29 -9.79 19.74 -9.44
C ASN A 29 -9.58 19.65 -7.93
N ARG A 30 -10.60 19.20 -7.18
CA ARG A 30 -10.54 19.12 -5.72
C ARG A 30 -9.49 18.11 -5.24
N PHE A 31 -9.33 17.00 -5.94
CA PHE A 31 -8.43 15.91 -5.55
C PHE A 31 -7.16 15.85 -6.40
N ALA A 32 -6.86 16.89 -7.19
CA ALA A 32 -5.65 16.94 -8.02
C ALA A 32 -4.37 16.73 -7.20
N TYR A 33 -4.34 17.25 -5.97
CA TYR A 33 -3.19 17.14 -5.06
C TYR A 33 -2.87 15.69 -4.64
N LEU A 34 -3.87 14.79 -4.62
CA LEU A 34 -3.66 13.39 -4.22
C LEU A 34 -2.80 12.62 -5.21
N LYS A 35 -2.69 13.11 -6.46
CA LYS A 35 -1.87 12.48 -7.50
C LYS A 35 -0.39 12.42 -7.13
N ASP A 36 0.08 13.39 -6.36
CA ASP A 36 1.49 13.48 -5.94
C ASP A 36 1.65 13.36 -4.41
N ASP A 37 0.57 13.06 -3.67
CA ASP A 37 0.63 12.86 -2.23
C ASP A 37 1.28 11.52 -1.90
N LYS A 38 2.49 11.56 -1.33
CA LYS A 38 3.27 10.37 -1.02
C LYS A 38 2.53 9.36 -0.14
N ILE A 39 1.81 9.84 0.88
CA ILE A 39 1.11 8.97 1.84
C ILE A 39 -0.04 8.26 1.13
N PHE A 40 -0.81 8.98 0.33
CA PHE A 40 -1.89 8.42 -0.48
C PHE A 40 -1.39 7.35 -1.46
N LEU A 41 -0.30 7.64 -2.17
CA LEU A 41 0.31 6.71 -3.13
C LEU A 41 0.82 5.43 -2.44
N LEU A 42 1.50 5.57 -1.29
CA LEU A 42 1.99 4.44 -0.50
C LEU A 42 0.83 3.62 0.09
N ALA A 43 -0.19 4.27 0.66
CA ALA A 43 -1.36 3.57 1.18
C ALA A 43 -2.09 2.80 0.08
N THR A 44 -2.17 3.37 -1.13
CA THR A 44 -2.85 2.74 -2.27
C THR A 44 -2.08 1.52 -2.79
N ILE A 45 -0.75 1.60 -2.93
CA ILE A 45 0.05 0.46 -3.41
C ILE A 45 0.08 -0.67 -2.37
N LEU A 46 0.15 -0.33 -1.08
CA LEU A 46 0.23 -1.30 0.02
C LEU A 46 -1.10 -1.96 0.38
N ASP A 47 -2.23 -1.42 -0.04
CA ASP A 47 -3.53 -2.06 0.19
C ASP A 47 -3.79 -3.16 -0.86
N PRO A 48 -3.93 -4.43 -0.46
CA PRO A 48 -4.13 -5.55 -1.39
C PRO A 48 -5.40 -5.48 -2.23
N ARG A 49 -6.36 -4.64 -1.83
CA ARG A 49 -7.64 -4.42 -2.54
C ARG A 49 -7.50 -3.42 -3.67
N PHE A 50 -6.54 -2.50 -3.58
CA PHE A 50 -6.35 -1.43 -4.56
C PHE A 50 -5.14 -1.71 -5.48
N LYS A 51 -3.95 -1.94 -4.91
CA LYS A 51 -2.71 -2.22 -5.66
C LYS A 51 -2.57 -1.31 -6.90
N MET A 52 -2.22 -1.87 -8.05
CA MET A 52 -1.91 -1.14 -9.29
C MET A 52 -3.14 -0.58 -10.03
N ASN A 53 -4.36 -0.99 -9.65
CA ASN A 53 -5.56 -0.72 -10.47
C ASN A 53 -6.21 0.64 -10.20
N PHE A 54 -5.81 1.35 -9.14
CA PHE A 54 -6.48 2.56 -8.68
C PHE A 54 -5.56 3.80 -8.66
N PHE A 55 -4.45 3.74 -9.39
CA PHE A 55 -3.66 4.93 -9.71
C PHE A 55 -4.30 5.71 -10.86
N PHE A 56 -4.13 7.04 -10.85
CA PHE A 56 -4.67 7.88 -11.91
C PHE A 56 -3.91 7.70 -13.24
N ASP A 57 -2.64 7.27 -13.19
CA ASP A 57 -1.80 6.94 -14.34
C ASP A 57 -0.64 5.98 -13.95
N HIS A 58 0.09 5.49 -14.95
CA HIS A 58 1.26 4.63 -14.75
C HIS A 58 2.42 5.36 -14.05
N LEU A 59 2.53 6.68 -14.22
CA LEU A 59 3.62 7.46 -13.63
C LEU A 59 3.52 7.45 -12.10
N GLN A 60 2.33 7.59 -11.55
CA GLN A 60 2.08 7.58 -10.10
C GLN A 60 2.33 6.22 -9.48
N MET A 61 2.01 5.17 -10.22
CA MET A 61 2.30 3.80 -9.83
C MET A 61 3.82 3.57 -9.67
N GLU A 62 4.60 4.04 -10.65
CA GLU A 62 6.07 3.97 -10.57
C GLU A 62 6.64 4.85 -9.45
N LYS A 63 6.10 6.06 -9.25
CA LYS A 63 6.46 6.90 -8.10
C LYS A 63 6.19 6.19 -6.77
N ALA A 64 5.04 5.52 -6.64
CA ALA A 64 4.70 4.77 -5.43
C ALA A 64 5.68 3.61 -5.18
N ARG A 65 6.06 2.86 -6.23
CA ARG A 65 7.12 1.83 -6.15
C ARG A 65 8.44 2.43 -5.67
N GLN A 66 8.88 3.53 -6.27
CA GLN A 66 10.14 4.21 -5.90
C GLN A 66 10.12 4.70 -4.45
N TYR A 67 9.02 5.29 -3.97
CA TYR A 67 8.90 5.71 -2.58
C TYR A 67 9.00 4.53 -1.62
N LEU A 68 8.38 3.40 -1.95
CA LEU A 68 8.42 2.23 -1.09
C LEU A 68 9.83 1.61 -1.03
N LEU A 69 10.52 1.53 -2.18
CA LEU A 69 11.90 1.08 -2.24
C LEU A 69 12.83 1.99 -1.43
N LEU A 70 12.66 3.31 -1.54
CA LEU A 70 13.47 4.27 -0.80
C LEU A 70 13.25 4.18 0.71
N GLU A 71 12.00 4.04 1.16
CA GLU A 71 11.69 3.84 2.59
C GLU A 71 12.27 2.52 3.10
N GLY A 72 12.13 1.44 2.33
CA GLY A 72 12.71 0.15 2.67
C GLY A 72 14.23 0.20 2.82
N LEU A 73 14.93 0.89 1.93
CA LEU A 73 16.38 1.09 2.02
C LEU A 73 16.76 1.93 3.25
N LYS A 74 15.97 2.96 3.58
CA LYS A 74 16.19 3.80 4.76
C LYS A 74 16.05 3.00 6.06
N THR A 75 15.08 2.09 6.13
CA THR A 75 14.92 1.18 7.29
C THR A 75 16.06 0.16 7.37
N GLY A 76 16.54 -0.37 6.23
CA GLY A 76 17.64 -1.33 6.19
C GLY A 76 19.01 -0.76 6.59
N PHE A 77 19.26 0.53 6.33
CA PHE A 77 20.48 1.23 6.77
C PHE A 77 20.37 1.82 8.18
N GLY A 78 19.15 1.93 8.73
CA GLY A 78 18.84 2.60 10.00
C GLY A 78 19.07 1.76 11.26
N GLY A 79 20.06 0.87 11.26
CA GLY A 79 20.60 0.37 12.52
C GLY A 79 21.39 1.49 13.20
N SER A 80 20.84 2.06 14.29
CA SER A 80 21.45 3.08 15.16
C SER A 80 21.30 4.55 14.73
N SER A 81 20.15 5.15 15.04
CA SER A 81 20.12 6.49 15.63
C SER A 81 18.80 6.68 16.39
N ASP A 82 18.79 6.19 17.63
CA ASP A 82 17.79 6.60 18.62
C ASP A 82 18.04 8.07 18.98
N GLU A 83 17.25 8.96 18.40
CA GLU A 83 16.92 10.25 19.03
C GLU A 83 15.44 10.52 18.78
N SER A 84 14.58 9.76 19.46
CA SER A 84 13.19 10.16 19.68
C SER A 84 12.89 10.02 21.17
N THR A 85 13.05 11.14 21.88
CA THR A 85 12.57 11.35 23.24
C THR A 85 11.04 11.31 23.24
N HIS A 86 10.49 10.11 23.22
CA HIS A 86 9.08 9.87 23.54
C HIS A 86 9.03 8.92 24.73
N SER A 87 8.64 9.46 25.88
CA SER A 87 8.41 8.71 27.11
C SER A 87 7.44 7.56 26.82
N SER A 88 7.95 6.34 26.92
CA SER A 88 7.14 5.13 26.82
C SER A 88 6.13 5.09 27.99
N PRO A 89 4.86 4.74 27.76
CA PRO A 89 3.92 4.51 28.84
C PRO A 89 4.37 3.26 29.64
N ILE A 90 4.28 3.37 30.96
CA ILE A 90 4.61 2.32 31.93
C ILE A 90 4.02 0.97 31.50
N LYS A 91 4.89 -0.03 31.36
CA LYS A 91 4.53 -1.42 31.05
C LYS A 91 3.61 -1.98 32.15
N LYS A 92 2.33 -2.22 31.83
CA LYS A 92 1.51 -3.16 32.60
C LYS A 92 2.07 -4.57 32.35
N LYS A 93 2.38 -5.30 33.42
CA LYS A 93 2.77 -6.72 33.36
C LYS A 93 1.67 -7.51 32.63
N ARG A 94 2.01 -8.13 31.50
CA ARG A 94 1.16 -9.15 30.85
C ARG A 94 1.32 -10.48 31.59
N PRO A 95 0.29 -11.34 31.63
CA PRO A 95 0.43 -12.71 32.14
C PRO A 95 1.43 -13.47 31.26
N GLU A 96 2.16 -14.41 31.86
CA GLU A 96 3.32 -15.07 31.27
C GLU A 96 3.08 -15.57 29.84
N GLU A 97 3.85 -15.01 28.90
CA GLU A 97 3.87 -15.40 27.49
C GLU A 97 4.69 -16.68 27.36
N ASN A 98 4.08 -17.71 26.76
CA ASN A 98 4.67 -19.02 26.54
C ASN A 98 6.02 -18.87 25.77
N PRO A 99 7.16 -19.28 26.34
CA PRO A 99 8.49 -18.96 25.79
C PRO A 99 8.77 -19.59 24.41
N TYR A 100 7.94 -20.54 23.98
CA TYR A 100 8.15 -21.29 22.75
C TYR A 100 7.65 -20.57 21.47
N THR A 101 6.67 -19.67 21.56
CA THR A 101 6.06 -19.05 20.36
C THR A 101 6.94 -17.99 19.69
N HIS A 102 7.72 -17.23 20.47
CA HIS A 102 8.61 -16.21 19.90
C HIS A 102 9.94 -16.78 19.42
N SER A 103 10.38 -17.92 19.98
CA SER A 103 11.62 -18.58 19.57
C SER A 103 11.56 -19.10 18.13
N SER A 104 10.40 -19.62 17.70
CA SER A 104 10.21 -20.13 16.34
C SER A 104 10.22 -19.03 15.28
N PHE A 105 9.70 -17.84 15.61
CA PHE A 105 9.69 -16.71 14.68
C PHE A 105 11.10 -16.18 14.43
N TRP A 106 11.86 -15.93 15.50
CA TRP A 106 13.25 -15.47 15.39
C TRP A 106 14.17 -16.51 14.78
N LYS A 107 13.94 -17.80 15.04
CA LYS A 107 14.69 -18.88 14.42
C LYS A 107 14.45 -18.96 12.90
N CYS A 108 13.22 -18.75 12.45
CA CYS A 108 12.89 -18.66 11.02
C CYS A 108 13.56 -17.44 10.36
N TYR A 109 13.57 -16.31 11.06
CA TYR A 109 14.29 -15.11 10.63
C TYR A 109 15.80 -15.37 10.51
N ASP A 110 16.42 -16.00 11.52
CA ASP A 110 17.85 -16.31 11.54
C ASP A 110 18.24 -17.30 10.43
N GLU A 111 17.37 -18.26 10.12
CA GLU A 111 17.56 -19.23 9.03
C GLU A 111 17.57 -18.53 7.66
N VAL A 112 16.59 -17.66 7.41
CA VAL A 112 16.54 -16.83 6.17
C VAL A 112 17.73 -15.86 6.09
N ALA A 113 18.11 -15.24 7.21
CA ALA A 113 19.26 -14.33 7.25
C ALA A 113 20.59 -15.07 7.01
N ALA A 114 20.72 -16.32 7.46
CA ALA A 114 21.88 -17.17 7.21
C ALA A 114 21.97 -17.60 5.74
N GLU A 115 20.84 -17.93 5.11
CA GLU A 115 20.77 -18.26 3.68
C GLU A 115 21.21 -17.07 2.80
N GLN A 116 20.83 -15.84 3.17
CA GLN A 116 21.21 -14.62 2.43
C GLN A 116 22.72 -14.33 2.43
N LYS A 117 23.47 -14.79 3.44
CA LYS A 117 24.92 -14.58 3.54
C LYS A 117 25.72 -15.42 2.55
N SER A 118 25.08 -16.40 1.91
CA SER A 118 25.68 -17.31 0.93
C SER A 118 25.43 -16.91 -0.53
N PHE A 119 24.62 -15.88 -0.78
CA PHE A 119 24.34 -15.40 -2.13
C PHE A 119 25.33 -14.30 -2.51
N ASP A 120 26.31 -14.68 -3.32
CA ASP A 120 27.32 -13.80 -3.89
C ASP A 120 26.72 -12.66 -4.72
N ASP A 121 27.39 -11.53 -4.58
CA ASP A 121 27.22 -10.21 -5.20
C ASP A 121 27.22 -10.25 -6.74
N THR A 122 26.11 -10.66 -7.36
CA THR A 122 25.89 -10.50 -8.80
C THR A 122 24.47 -10.04 -9.12
N GLY A 123 24.30 -8.73 -9.31
CA GLY A 123 23.09 -8.13 -9.88
C GLY A 123 21.98 -7.85 -8.87
N THR A 124 22.28 -7.02 -7.87
CA THR A 124 21.43 -6.68 -6.72
C THR A 124 20.15 -5.93 -7.12
N THR A 125 19.14 -6.67 -7.60
CA THR A 125 17.76 -6.27 -7.30
C THR A 125 17.61 -6.39 -5.78
N SER A 126 17.36 -5.27 -5.11
CA SER A 126 17.23 -5.28 -3.64
C SER A 126 16.17 -6.30 -3.23
N LEU A 127 16.37 -7.00 -2.12
CA LEU A 127 15.39 -7.96 -1.56
C LEU A 127 13.98 -7.33 -1.50
N ILE A 128 13.93 -6.04 -1.17
CA ILE A 128 12.71 -5.25 -1.10
C ILE A 128 12.03 -5.12 -2.48
N SER A 129 12.81 -5.01 -3.55
CA SER A 129 12.31 -5.02 -4.92
C SER A 129 11.72 -6.37 -5.32
N THR A 130 12.38 -7.48 -4.97
CA THR A 130 11.87 -8.81 -5.30
C THR A 130 10.59 -9.14 -4.53
N GLU A 131 10.54 -8.79 -3.24
CA GLU A 131 9.33 -8.91 -2.40
C GLU A 131 8.19 -8.02 -2.90
N LEU A 132 8.48 -6.78 -3.26
CA LEU A 132 7.48 -5.86 -3.82
C LEU A 132 6.89 -6.41 -5.12
N ASP A 133 7.71 -6.92 -6.02
CA ASP A 133 7.25 -7.53 -7.26
C ASP A 133 6.42 -8.80 -7.00
N ALA A 134 6.80 -9.61 -6.01
CA ALA A 134 6.00 -10.75 -5.59
C ALA A 134 4.63 -10.31 -5.05
N TYR A 135 4.60 -9.32 -4.15
CA TYR A 135 3.37 -8.77 -3.57
C TYR A 135 2.42 -8.21 -4.63
N LEU A 136 2.95 -7.52 -5.63
CA LEU A 136 2.17 -6.94 -6.72
C LEU A 136 1.59 -8.00 -7.66
N LYS A 137 2.23 -9.18 -7.75
CA LYS A 137 1.72 -10.34 -8.51
C LYS A 137 0.62 -11.10 -7.77
N ILE A 138 0.52 -10.99 -6.44
CA ILE A 138 -0.55 -11.64 -5.68
C ILE A 138 -1.91 -11.15 -6.19
N GLY A 139 -2.89 -12.05 -6.31
CA GLY A 139 -4.25 -11.71 -6.73
C GLY A 139 -4.88 -10.61 -5.88
N ARG A 140 -5.71 -9.76 -6.50
CA ARG A 140 -6.42 -8.69 -5.79
C ARG A 140 -7.51 -9.29 -4.91
N ILE A 141 -7.59 -8.82 -3.66
CA ILE A 141 -8.68 -9.17 -2.74
C ILE A 141 -9.93 -8.35 -3.08
N SER A 142 -11.13 -8.91 -2.87
CA SER A 142 -12.36 -8.15 -3.05
C SER A 142 -12.42 -6.99 -2.06
N ARG A 143 -13.06 -5.87 -2.45
CA ARG A 143 -13.21 -4.70 -1.56
C ARG A 143 -13.99 -5.06 -0.28
N CYS A 144 -14.88 -6.04 -0.36
CA CYS A 144 -15.73 -6.45 0.75
C CYS A 144 -15.07 -7.46 1.68
N ASP A 145 -13.93 -8.04 1.28
CA ASP A 145 -13.25 -9.07 2.05
C ASP A 145 -12.23 -8.44 3.01
N ASN A 146 -11.98 -9.11 4.14
CA ASN A 146 -10.98 -8.65 5.10
C ASN A 146 -9.58 -9.03 4.58
N PRO A 147 -8.66 -8.07 4.38
CA PRO A 147 -7.31 -8.37 3.93
C PRO A 147 -6.41 -9.01 5.01
N TYR A 148 -6.91 -9.18 6.24
CA TYR A 148 -6.14 -9.71 7.38
C TYR A 148 -6.70 -11.04 7.94
N THR A 149 -7.60 -11.70 7.22
CA THR A 149 -8.16 -13.02 7.58
C THR A 149 -7.49 -14.16 6.87
#